data_AF-A0A1F6HRL2-F1
#
_entry.id   AF-A0A1F6HRL2-F1
#
_cell.length_a   1.000
_cell.length_b   1.000
_cell.length_c   1.000
_cell.angle_alpha   90.00
_cell.angle_beta   90.00
_cell.angle_gamma   90.00
#
_symmetry.space_group_name_H-M   'P 1'
#
loop_
_entity.id
_entity.type
_entity.pdbx_description
1 polymer ?
#
loop_
_entity_poly.entity_id
_entity_poly.type
_entity_poly.pdbx_seq_one_letter_code
_entity_poly.pdbx_strand_id
1 'polypeptide(L)'
;KKYAFVIPIAAMLISDYFIGFHSTMIYVYGSFVLTVLIGFWVRTHKNVRTVIGAALASSVLFFLVTNAGVWISGAYDRSILGLWQSYIMGIPFFRPTLLGDFFYTGIFFGGYEIVKILSNRYLPAKAKA
;
A
#
# COMPACT_ATOMS: atom_id res chain seq x y z
N LYS A 1 -16.21 1.89 5.38
CA LYS A 1 -15.37 0.74 5.80
C LYS A 1 -15.47 -0.40 4.78
N LYS A 2 -16.69 -0.80 4.37
CA LYS A 2 -16.94 -1.87 3.39
C LYS A 2 -16.12 -1.75 2.08
N TYR A 3 -16.03 -0.55 1.50
CA TYR A 3 -15.29 -0.33 0.25
C TYR A 3 -13.76 -0.31 0.39
N ALA A 4 -13.21 -0.18 1.61
CA ALA A 4 -11.78 0.00 1.80
C ALA A 4 -10.96 -1.26 1.41
N PHE A 5 -11.56 -2.44 1.55
CA PHE A 5 -10.96 -3.69 1.08
C PHE A 5 -11.36 -4.02 -0.35
N VAL A 6 -12.62 -3.76 -0.71
CA VAL A 6 -13.16 -4.13 -2.03
C VAL A 6 -12.46 -3.37 -3.14
N ILE A 7 -12.22 -2.07 -2.98
CA ILE A 7 -11.63 -1.24 -4.04
C ILE A 7 -10.22 -1.73 -4.41
N PRO A 8 -9.25 -1.86 -3.48
CA PRO A 8 -7.91 -2.35 -3.82
C PRO A 8 -7.93 -3.77 -4.40
N ILE A 9 -8.68 -4.69 -3.79
CA ILE A 9 -8.71 -6.09 -4.23
C ILE A 9 -9.33 -6.21 -5.63
N ALA A 10 -10.44 -5.51 -5.89
CA ALA A 10 -11.06 -5.51 -7.21
C ALA A 10 -10.15 -4.87 -8.27
N ALA A 11 -9.47 -3.77 -7.94
CA ALA A 11 -8.52 -3.13 -8.85
C ALA A 11 -7.37 -4.07 -9.23
N MET A 12 -6.81 -4.78 -8.25
CA MET A 12 -5.78 -5.79 -8.50
C MET A 12 -6.30 -6.93 -9.35
N LEU A 13 -7.45 -7.51 -9.00
CA LEU A 13 -8.05 -8.65 -9.73
C LEU A 13 -8.34 -8.31 -11.19
N ILE A 14 -8.88 -7.12 -11.44
CA ILE A 14 -9.12 -6.63 -12.80
C ILE A 14 -7.78 -6.43 -13.53
N SER A 15 -6.76 -5.88 -12.86
CA SER A 15 -5.45 -5.68 -13.48
C SER A 15 -4.78 -7.01 -13.84
N ASP A 16 -4.82 -7.98 -12.94
CA ASP A 16 -4.22 -9.31 -13.14
C ASP A 16 -4.99 -10.13 -14.19
N TYR A 17 -6.28 -9.87 -14.38
CA TYR A 17 -7.04 -10.44 -15.50
C TYR A 17 -6.45 -10.04 -16.87
N PHE A 18 -5.92 -8.81 -17.00
CA PHE A 18 -5.28 -8.34 -18.22
C PHE A 18 -3.77 -8.68 -18.28
N ILE A 19 -3.06 -8.61 -17.16
CA ILE A 19 -1.60 -8.82 -17.09
C ILE A 19 -1.24 -10.32 -17.05
N GLY A 20 -2.10 -11.14 -16.45
CA GLY A 20 -1.91 -12.58 -16.27
C GLY A 20 -1.81 -12.96 -14.80
N PHE A 21 -2.49 -14.06 -14.45
CA PHE A 21 -2.47 -14.62 -13.09
C PHE A 21 -1.17 -15.37 -12.80
N HIS A 22 -0.67 -15.27 -11.55
CA HIS A 22 0.56 -15.92 -11.11
C HIS A 22 0.43 -16.50 -9.69
N SER A 23 1.29 -17.47 -9.35
CA SER A 23 1.20 -18.22 -8.09
C SER A 23 1.45 -17.38 -6.82
N THR A 24 2.16 -16.26 -6.95
CA THR A 24 2.50 -15.38 -5.83
C THR A 24 1.45 -14.29 -5.53
N MET A 25 0.35 -14.24 -6.29
CA MET A 25 -0.69 -13.21 -6.13
C MET A 25 -1.24 -13.14 -4.71
N ILE A 26 -1.43 -14.28 -4.05
CA ILE A 26 -2.01 -14.33 -2.70
C ILE A 26 -1.20 -13.50 -1.69
N TYR A 27 0.12 -13.43 -1.84
CA TYR A 27 1.00 -12.65 -0.96
C TYR A 27 0.89 -11.15 -1.25
N VAL A 28 0.71 -10.77 -2.51
CA VAL A 28 0.45 -9.38 -2.90
C VAL A 28 -0.92 -8.94 -2.37
N TYR A 29 -1.96 -9.76 -2.54
CA TYR A 29 -3.31 -9.41 -2.09
C TYR A 29 -3.37 -9.33 -0.56
N GLY A 30 -2.70 -10.27 0.12
CA GLY A 30 -2.54 -10.28 1.56
C GLY A 30 -1.82 -9.03 2.09
N SER A 31 -0.74 -8.59 1.44
CA SER A 31 -0.05 -7.36 1.85
C SER A 31 -0.92 -6.12 1.69
N PHE A 32 -1.71 -6.02 0.62
CA PHE A 32 -2.69 -4.92 0.46
C PHE A 32 -3.79 -4.94 1.54
N VAL A 33 -4.28 -6.12 1.93
CA VAL A 33 -5.24 -6.25 3.04
C VAL A 33 -4.63 -5.71 4.35
N LEU A 34 -3.38 -6.07 4.64
CA LEU A 34 -2.66 -5.57 5.82
C LEU A 34 -2.43 -4.06 5.75
N THR A 35 -2.07 -3.52 4.58
CA THR A 35 -1.95 -2.08 4.34
C THR A 35 -3.27 -1.34 4.59
N VAL A 36 -4.42 -1.91 4.23
CA VAL A 36 -5.73 -1.33 4.56
C VAL A 36 -5.96 -1.28 6.08
N LEU A 37 -5.51 -2.28 6.83
CA LEU A 37 -5.59 -2.27 8.30
C LEU A 37 -4.73 -1.15 8.89
N ILE A 38 -3.52 -0.93 8.37
CA ILE A 38 -2.68 0.23 8.74
C ILE A 38 -3.45 1.53 8.45
N GLY A 39 -4.11 1.63 7.29
CA GLY A 39 -4.94 2.77 6.92
C GLY A 39 -6.10 3.05 7.89
N PHE A 40 -6.71 2.01 8.47
CA PHE A 40 -7.74 2.19 9.51
C PHE A 40 -7.17 2.77 10.80
N TRP A 41 -5.95 2.40 11.19
CA TRP A 41 -5.28 2.99 12.34
C TRP A 41 -4.88 4.45 12.09
N VAL A 42 -4.40 4.77 10.88
CA VAL A 42 -4.11 6.16 10.45
C VAL A 42 -5.37 7.02 10.51
N ARG A 43 -6.53 6.46 10.12
CA ARG A 43 -7.81 7.18 10.14
C ARG A 43 -8.20 7.65 11.54
N THR A 44 -7.83 6.96 12.60
CA THR A 44 -8.11 7.39 13.99
C THR A 44 -7.01 8.30 14.56
N HIS A 45 -5.80 8.29 13.98
CA HIS A 45 -4.65 9.06 14.44
C HIS A 45 -4.16 10.04 13.34
N LYS A 46 -5.07 10.87 12.81
CA LYS A 46 -4.77 11.71 11.64
C LYS A 46 -3.77 12.82 11.96
N ASN A 47 -2.52 12.61 11.60
CA ASN A 47 -1.50 13.65 11.52
C ASN A 47 -0.44 13.28 10.47
N VAL A 48 0.36 14.26 10.06
CA VAL A 48 1.38 14.09 8.99
C VAL A 48 2.40 13.01 9.34
N ARG A 49 2.85 12.93 10.60
CA ARG A 49 3.83 11.94 11.03
C ARG A 49 3.27 10.53 10.93
N THR A 50 2.02 10.34 11.31
CA THR A 50 1.31 9.06 11.22
C THR A 50 1.12 8.64 9.76
N VAL A 51 0.81 9.57 8.86
CA VAL A 51 0.67 9.28 7.42
C VAL A 51 2.01 8.87 6.79
N ILE A 52 3.08 9.62 7.07
CA ILE A 52 4.43 9.30 6.58
C ILE A 52 4.91 7.95 7.14
N GLY A 53 4.75 7.74 8.44
CA GLY A 53 5.11 6.48 9.10
C GLY A 53 4.33 5.30 8.56
N ALA A 54 3.04 5.48 8.26
CA ALA A 54 2.21 4.44 7.66
C ALA A 54 2.60 4.12 6.22
N ALA A 55 2.97 5.11 5.41
CA ALA A 55 3.48 4.87 4.06
C ALA A 55 4.75 4.02 4.12
N LEU A 56 5.73 4.42 4.93
CA LEU A 56 6.96 3.64 5.14
C LEU A 56 6.68 2.23 5.67
N ALA A 57 5.83 2.10 6.69
CA ALA A 57 5.47 0.80 7.26
C ALA A 57 4.78 -0.10 6.23
N SER A 58 3.95 0.46 5.37
CA SER A 58 3.26 -0.28 4.30
C SER A 58 4.25 -0.75 3.23
N SER A 59 5.20 0.08 2.82
CA SER A 59 6.25 -0.33 1.86
C SER A 59 7.11 -1.46 2.44
N VAL A 60 7.53 -1.35 3.71
CA VAL A 60 8.32 -2.38 4.40
C VAL A 60 7.52 -3.68 4.54
N LEU A 61 6.25 -3.58 4.94
CA LEU A 61 5.36 -4.74 5.04
C LEU A 61 5.20 -5.42 3.68
N PHE A 62 4.92 -4.66 2.64
CA PHE A 62 4.78 -5.17 1.28
C PHE A 62 6.04 -5.90 0.84
N PHE A 63 7.20 -5.30 1.05
CA PHE A 63 8.50 -5.89 0.74
C PHE A 63 8.73 -7.22 1.46
N LEU A 64 8.49 -7.27 2.77
CA LEU A 64 8.71 -8.48 3.55
C LEU A 64 7.75 -9.61 3.12
N VAL A 65 6.45 -9.31 3.01
CA VAL A 65 5.43 -10.32 2.70
C VAL A 65 5.60 -10.88 1.30
N THR A 66 5.87 -10.04 0.30
CA THR A 66 5.96 -10.48 -1.10
C THR A 66 7.22 -11.31 -1.35
N ASN A 67 8.37 -10.91 -0.81
CA ASN A 67 9.62 -11.68 -0.96
C ASN A 67 9.59 -12.98 -0.15
N ALA A 68 9.02 -12.97 1.06
CA ALA A 68 8.76 -14.22 1.79
C ALA A 68 7.82 -15.15 0.99
N GLY A 69 6.82 -14.59 0.32
CA GLY A 69 5.92 -15.32 -0.56
C GLY A 69 6.61 -15.96 -1.77
N VAL A 70 7.52 -15.22 -2.41
CA VAL A 70 8.35 -15.73 -3.52
C VAL A 70 9.24 -16.88 -3.04
N TRP A 71 9.86 -16.75 -1.86
CA TRP A 71 10.65 -17.83 -1.25
C TRP A 71 9.79 -19.07 -0.94
N ILE A 72 8.62 -18.90 -0.31
CA ILE A 72 7.69 -20.01 -0.01
C ILE A 72 7.22 -20.70 -1.30
N SER A 73 7.08 -19.93 -2.40
CA SER A 73 6.69 -20.44 -3.72
C SER A 73 7.79 -21.26 -4.41
N GLY A 74 8.98 -21.38 -3.80
CA GLY A 74 10.06 -22.25 -4.27
C GLY A 74 11.02 -21.60 -5.27
N ALA A 75 11.02 -20.27 -5.39
CA ALA A 75 11.96 -19.56 -6.27
C ALA A 75 13.42 -19.58 -5.77
N TYR A 76 13.62 -19.87 -4.48
CA TYR A 76 14.92 -19.96 -3.82
C TYR A 76 14.99 -21.24 -2.98
N ASP A 77 16.20 -21.58 -2.51
CA ASP A 77 16.41 -22.72 -1.61
C ASP A 77 15.54 -22.60 -0.34
N ARG A 78 15.05 -23.74 0.18
CA ARG A 78 14.10 -23.78 1.30
C ARG A 78 14.76 -23.56 2.68
N SER A 79 16.02 -23.10 2.71
CA SER A 79 16.70 -22.69 3.92
C SER A 79 16.46 -21.22 4.28
N ILE A 80 16.87 -20.84 5.49
CA ILE A 80 16.92 -19.44 5.91
C ILE A 80 17.82 -18.59 5.02
N LEU A 81 18.86 -19.19 4.41
CA LEU A 81 19.76 -18.49 3.49
C LEU A 81 19.04 -18.15 2.17
N GLY A 82 18.17 -19.04 1.68
CA GLY A 82 17.33 -18.75 0.52
C GLY A 82 16.33 -17.62 0.78
N LEU A 83 15.77 -17.53 2.00
CA LEU A 83 14.94 -16.39 2.39
C LEU A 83 15.74 -15.07 2.38
N TRP A 84 16.94 -15.07 2.96
CA TRP A 84 17.83 -13.91 2.92
C TRP A 84 18.17 -13.50 1.49
N GLN A 85 18.46 -14.48 0.61
CA GLN A 85 18.72 -14.23 -0.79
C GLN A 85 17.52 -13.58 -1.49
N SER A 86 16.30 -14.04 -1.21
CA SER A 86 15.09 -13.41 -1.74
C SER A 86 14.99 -11.95 -1.32
N TYR A 87 15.26 -11.62 -0.06
CA TYR A 87 15.23 -10.22 0.38
C TYR A 87 16.32 -9.37 -0.27
N ILE A 88 17.55 -9.87 -0.37
CA ILE A 88 18.66 -9.15 -1.03
C ILE A 88 18.30 -8.83 -2.48
N MET A 89 17.78 -9.82 -3.21
CA MET A 89 17.34 -9.65 -4.60
C MET A 89 16.13 -8.74 -4.74
N GLY A 90 15.32 -8.60 -3.68
CA GLY A 90 14.20 -7.67 -3.62
C GLY A 90 14.60 -6.20 -3.48
N ILE A 91 15.77 -5.89 -2.89
CA ILE A 91 16.19 -4.51 -2.53
C ILE A 91 16.05 -3.50 -3.69
N PRO A 92 16.44 -3.83 -4.95
CA PRO A 92 16.26 -2.91 -6.08
C PRO A 92 14.81 -2.46 -6.30
N PHE A 93 13.83 -3.32 -5.98
CA PHE A 93 12.40 -3.04 -6.12
C PHE A 93 11.82 -2.26 -4.93
N PHE A 94 12.52 -2.21 -3.81
CA PHE A 94 12.07 -1.48 -2.62
C PHE A 94 12.04 0.03 -2.84
N ARG A 95 13.07 0.57 -3.52
CA ARG A 95 13.18 2.02 -3.79
C ARG A 95 12.02 2.58 -4.60
N PRO A 96 11.64 2.00 -5.77
CA PRO A 96 10.48 2.50 -6.52
C PRO A 96 9.16 2.32 -5.75
N THR A 97 9.02 1.24 -4.98
CA THR A 97 7.84 1.04 -4.11
C THR A 97 7.71 2.15 -3.09
N LEU A 98 8.78 2.43 -2.35
CA LEU A 98 8.81 3.47 -1.31
C LEU A 98 8.54 4.86 -1.89
N LEU A 99 9.17 5.19 -3.02
CA LEU A 99 8.95 6.48 -3.69
C LEU A 99 7.52 6.61 -4.21
N GLY A 100 6.96 5.54 -4.78
CA GLY A 100 5.57 5.49 -5.22
C GLY A 100 4.59 5.70 -4.06
N ASP A 101 4.79 4.99 -2.95
CA ASP A 101 3.95 5.10 -1.77
C ASP A 101 3.96 6.52 -1.21
N PHE A 102 5.14 7.14 -1.07
CA PHE A 102 5.22 8.54 -0.63
C PHE A 102 4.61 9.52 -1.62
N PHE A 103 4.85 9.33 -2.91
CA PHE A 103 4.32 10.19 -3.96
C PHE A 103 2.79 10.19 -3.98
N TYR A 104 2.17 9.01 -4.07
CA TYR A 104 0.71 8.90 -4.09
C TYR A 104 0.08 9.28 -2.75
N THR A 105 0.72 8.92 -1.62
CA THR A 105 0.26 9.38 -0.30
C THR A 105 0.24 10.91 -0.23
N GLY A 106 1.31 11.57 -0.72
CA GLY A 106 1.40 13.02 -0.79
C GLY A 106 0.31 13.63 -1.66
N ILE A 107 0.07 13.08 -2.85
CA ILE A 107 -1.00 13.53 -3.76
C ILE A 107 -2.38 13.39 -3.12
N PHE A 108 -2.72 12.21 -2.59
CA PHE A 108 -4.07 11.96 -2.09
C PHE A 108 -4.36 12.69 -0.78
N PHE A 109 -3.47 12.63 0.21
CA PHE A 109 -3.67 13.32 1.49
C PHE A 109 -3.48 14.83 1.36
N GLY A 110 -2.45 15.27 0.62
CA GLY A 110 -2.17 16.67 0.37
C GLY A 110 -3.27 17.33 -0.46
N GLY A 111 -3.65 16.69 -1.58
CA GLY A 111 -4.75 17.15 -2.43
C GLY A 111 -6.08 17.25 -1.67
N TYR A 112 -6.39 16.24 -0.83
CA TYR A 112 -7.58 16.28 0.03
C TYR A 112 -7.58 17.48 0.97
N GLU A 113 -6.46 17.77 1.65
CA GLU A 113 -6.40 18.89 2.59
C GLU A 113 -6.45 20.24 1.86
N ILE A 114 -5.82 20.37 0.68
CA ILE A 114 -5.93 21.57 -0.17
C ILE A 114 -7.39 21.82 -0.56
N VAL A 115 -8.09 20.81 -1.07
CA VAL A 115 -9.51 20.92 -1.47
C VAL A 115 -10.37 21.31 -0.26
N LYS A 116 -10.10 20.72 0.91
CA LYS A 116 -10.81 21.05 2.15
C LYS A 116 -10.57 22.49 2.61
N ILE A 117 -9.34 23.00 2.51
CA ILE A 117 -9.00 24.40 2.82
C ILE A 117 -9.72 25.35 1.85
N LEU A 118 -9.66 25.08 0.54
CA LEU A 118 -10.31 25.89 -0.48
C LEU A 118 -11.84 25.90 -0.32
N SER A 119 -12.44 24.72 -0.11
CA SER A 119 -13.87 24.57 0.17
C SER A 119 -14.29 25.39 1.39
N ASN A 120 -13.51 25.35 2.47
CA ASN A 120 -13.79 26.14 3.66
C ASN A 120 -13.68 27.64 3.45
N ARG A 121 -12.78 28.08 2.56
CA ARG A 121 -12.51 29.49 2.25
C ARG A 121 -13.53 30.09 1.29
N TYR A 122 -14.05 29.32 0.34
CA TYR A 122 -14.85 29.85 -0.78
C TYR A 122 -16.32 29.40 -0.80
N LEU A 123 -16.72 28.33 -0.08
CA LEU A 123 -18.12 27.91 -0.05
C LEU A 123 -18.87 28.51 1.17
N PRO A 124 -20.02 29.17 0.94
CA PRO A 124 -20.85 29.70 2.03
C PRO A 124 -21.41 28.55 2.89
N ALA A 125 -21.63 28.82 4.18
CA ALA A 125 -21.98 27.80 5.17
C ALA A 125 -23.23 26.94 4.83
N LYS A 126 -24.16 27.46 3.99
CA LYS A 126 -25.34 26.71 3.51
C LYS A 126 -25.04 25.64 2.44
N ALA A 127 -23.88 25.69 1.78
CA ALA A 127 -23.47 24.71 0.76
C ALA A 127 -22.63 23.54 1.33
N LYS A 128 -22.49 23.47 2.66
CA LYS A 128 -21.65 22.48 3.37
C LYS A 128 -22.44 21.30 3.93
N ALA A 129 -23.74 21.20 3.67
CA ALA A 129 -24.66 20.17 4.17
C ALA A 129 -24.76 18.98 3.21
#